data_AF-G1XUB3-F1
#
_entry.id   AF-G1XUB3-F1
#
_cell.length_a   1.000
_cell.length_b   1.000
_cell.length_c   1.000
_cell.angle_alpha   90.00
_cell.angle_beta   90.00
_cell.angle_gamma   90.00
#
_symmetry.space_group_name_H-M   'P 1'
#
loop_
_entity.id
_entity.type
_entity.pdbx_description
1 polymer ?
#
loop_
_entity_poly.entity_id
_entity_poly.type
_entity_poly.pdbx_seq_one_letter_code
_entity_poly.pdbx_strand_id
1 'polypeptide(L)'
;MVRLFPLRIYNRLPSSFTEDMEAGLTSDTFDLSQNISDNDTRSGLDAASKREILKLMKTKKMNFDEARTQFLTNKMAKNGIGPDGRPLDPRAVFFS
;
A
#
# COMPACT_ATOMS: atom_id res chain seq x y z
N MET A 1 32.50 27.86 4.62
CA MET A 1 31.41 27.35 3.76
C MET A 1 30.81 26.13 4.45
N VAL A 2 29.71 26.30 5.17
CA VAL A 2 29.08 25.20 5.94
C VAL A 2 28.19 24.40 4.99
N ARG A 3 28.52 23.14 4.75
CA ARG A 3 27.63 22.22 4.03
C ARG A 3 26.49 21.82 4.95
N LEU A 4 25.31 22.36 4.69
CA LEU A 4 24.07 21.95 5.33
C LEU A 4 23.68 20.58 4.74
N PHE A 5 24.03 19.49 5.43
CA PHE A 5 23.49 18.18 5.07
C PHE A 5 21.98 18.17 5.41
N PRO A 6 21.11 17.70 4.51
CA PRO A 6 19.69 17.58 4.82
C PRO A 6 19.53 16.59 5.98
N LEU A 7 19.15 17.12 7.15
CA LEU A 7 18.68 16.32 8.26
C LEU A 7 17.44 15.56 7.77
N ARG A 8 17.46 14.23 7.93
CA ARG A 8 16.43 13.25 7.54
C ARG A 8 16.41 12.81 6.06
N ILE A 9 17.35 11.93 5.71
CA ILE A 9 17.30 11.13 4.46
C ILE A 9 16.32 9.93 4.59
N TYR A 10 15.89 9.61 5.82
CA TYR A 10 15.01 8.48 6.11
C TYR A 10 13.69 8.95 6.73
N ASN A 11 12.58 8.73 6.03
CA ASN A 11 11.25 8.76 6.63
C ASN A 11 10.94 7.37 7.19
N ARG A 12 10.66 7.30 8.49
CA ARG A 12 10.20 6.07 9.15
C ARG A 12 8.84 5.69 8.58
N LEU A 13 8.64 4.40 8.34
CA LEU A 13 7.33 3.90 7.89
C LEU A 13 6.32 3.99 9.04
N PRO A 14 5.05 4.30 8.71
CA PRO A 14 3.99 4.29 9.70
C PRO A 14 3.77 2.86 10.24
N SER A 15 3.59 2.79 11.55
CA SER A 15 3.60 1.59 12.37
C SER A 15 2.32 1.40 13.19
N SER A 16 1.40 2.34 13.12
CA SER A 16 0.07 2.31 13.72
C SER A 16 -1.00 2.78 12.73
N PHE A 17 -2.26 2.48 12.99
CA PHE A 17 -3.38 2.99 12.17
C PHE A 17 -3.44 4.52 12.13
N THR A 18 -3.11 5.20 13.25
CA THR A 18 -3.02 6.65 13.29
C THR A 18 -1.93 7.18 12.35
N GLU A 19 -0.73 6.60 12.40
CA GLU A 19 0.36 6.99 11.50
C GLU A 19 0.04 6.66 10.03
N ASP A 20 -0.69 5.57 9.78
CA ASP A 20 -1.14 5.20 8.43
C ASP A 20 -2.14 6.23 7.87
N MET A 21 -3.11 6.65 8.69
CA MET A 21 -4.07 7.69 8.34
C MET A 21 -3.37 9.02 8.06
N GLU A 22 -2.43 9.43 8.92
CA GLU A 22 -1.60 10.64 8.72
C GLU A 22 -0.73 10.57 7.46
N ALA A 23 -0.27 9.37 7.09
CA ALA A 23 0.47 9.14 5.85
C ALA A 23 -0.42 9.09 4.60
N GLY A 24 -1.74 9.24 4.74
CA GLY A 24 -2.71 9.19 3.66
C GLY A 24 -3.02 7.78 3.16
N LEU A 25 -2.78 6.74 3.98
CA LEU A 25 -3.11 5.34 3.68
C LEU A 25 -4.55 4.99 4.08
N THR A 26 -5.48 5.90 3.82
CA THR A 26 -6.91 5.78 4.11
C THR A 26 -7.72 6.35 2.95
N SER A 27 -8.95 5.88 2.75
CA SER A 27 -9.91 6.40 1.77
C SER A 27 -11.34 6.14 2.22
N ASP A 28 -12.33 6.66 1.50
CA ASP A 28 -13.74 6.39 1.78
C ASP A 28 -14.08 4.89 1.73
N THR A 29 -13.38 4.11 0.90
CA THR A 29 -13.56 2.65 0.76
C THR A 29 -12.56 1.83 1.59
N PHE A 30 -11.73 2.52 2.38
CA PHE A 30 -10.74 1.92 3.26
C PHE A 30 -10.49 2.87 4.43
N ASP A 31 -11.48 2.98 5.31
CA ASP A 31 -11.46 3.89 6.47
C ASP A 31 -10.78 3.23 7.67
N LEU A 32 -9.77 3.91 8.22
CA LEU A 32 -9.03 3.48 9.42
C LEU A 32 -9.60 4.05 10.73
N SER A 33 -10.63 4.91 10.67
CA SER A 33 -11.19 5.60 11.84
C SER A 33 -11.64 4.64 12.95
N GLN A 34 -12.30 3.54 12.58
CA GLN A 34 -12.78 2.52 13.51
C GLN A 34 -11.63 1.75 14.16
N ASN A 35 -10.57 1.42 13.42
CA ASN A 35 -9.40 0.76 14.00
C ASN A 35 -8.73 1.65 15.05
N ILE A 36 -8.71 2.97 14.82
CA ILE A 36 -8.17 3.95 15.76
C ILE A 36 -9.08 4.05 17.00
N SER A 37 -10.40 4.16 16.83
CA SER A 37 -11.33 4.27 17.96
C SER A 37 -11.33 3.02 18.85
N ASP A 38 -11.19 1.85 18.24
CA ASP A 38 -11.24 0.57 18.94
C ASP A 38 -9.90 0.21 19.60
N ASN A 39 -8.87 1.06 19.47
CA ASN A 39 -7.50 0.77 19.90
C ASN A 39 -7.00 -0.57 19.34
N ASP A 40 -7.29 -0.84 18.07
CA ASP A 40 -6.93 -2.08 17.40
C ASP A 40 -5.40 -2.27 17.41
N THR A 41 -4.96 -3.40 17.97
CA THR A 41 -3.54 -3.71 18.15
C THR A 41 -2.89 -4.33 16.92
N ARG A 42 -3.66 -4.60 15.86
CA ARG A 42 -3.11 -5.13 14.60
C ARG A 42 -2.25 -4.07 13.92
N SER A 43 -1.24 -4.52 13.19
CA SER A 43 -0.30 -3.64 12.47
C SER A 43 -0.88 -3.03 11.17
N GLY A 44 -2.09 -3.41 10.78
CA GLY A 44 -2.69 -3.03 9.49
C GLY A 44 -1.92 -3.62 8.31
N LEU A 45 -1.60 -2.78 7.32
CA LEU A 45 -0.80 -3.16 6.16
C LEU A 45 0.63 -3.56 6.57
N ASP A 46 1.30 -4.43 5.81
CA ASP A 46 2.71 -4.74 6.07
C ASP A 46 3.64 -3.62 5.59
N ALA A 47 4.81 -3.49 6.22
CA ALA A 47 5.76 -2.41 5.95
C ALA A 47 6.24 -2.35 4.49
N ALA A 48 6.41 -3.50 3.83
CA ALA A 48 6.89 -3.54 2.45
C ALA A 48 5.80 -3.02 1.49
N SER A 49 4.54 -3.42 1.72
CA SER A 49 3.39 -2.91 0.98
C SER A 49 3.19 -1.42 1.17
N LYS A 50 3.25 -0.91 2.42
CA LYS A 50 3.14 0.53 2.72
C LYS A 50 4.18 1.36 1.96
N ARG A 51 5.45 0.92 2.00
CA ARG A 51 6.54 1.61 1.30
C ARG A 51 6.27 1.75 -0.20
N GLU A 52 5.76 0.69 -0.82
CA GLU A 52 5.53 0.66 -2.26
C GLU A 52 4.27 1.41 -2.69
N ILE A 53 3.22 1.39 -1.88
CA ILE A 53 2.02 2.23 -2.09
C ILE A 53 2.40 3.71 -1.99
N LEU A 54 3.10 4.13 -0.93
CA LEU A 54 3.56 5.52 -0.77
C LEU A 54 4.47 5.96 -1.93
N LYS A 55 5.33 5.06 -2.42
CA LYS A 55 6.15 5.31 -3.60
C LYS A 55 5.30 5.53 -4.85
N LEU A 56 4.27 4.71 -5.08
CA LEU A 56 3.35 4.86 -6.22
C LEU A 56 2.60 6.19 -6.14
N MET A 57 2.02 6.52 -4.97
CA MET A 57 1.33 7.80 -4.73
C MET A 57 2.25 8.98 -5.08
N LYS A 58 3.49 8.97 -4.60
CA LYS A 58 4.45 10.05 -4.83
C LYS A 58 4.91 10.16 -6.28
N THR A 59 5.24 9.04 -6.90
CA THR A 59 5.87 9.01 -8.24
C THR A 59 4.87 9.15 -9.37
N LYS A 60 3.65 8.63 -9.21
CA LYS A 60 2.60 8.64 -10.23
C LYS A 60 1.47 9.63 -9.96
N LYS A 61 1.56 10.39 -8.86
CA LYS A 61 0.57 11.42 -8.51
C LYS A 61 -0.86 10.87 -8.40
N MET A 62 -0.97 9.69 -7.80
CA MET A 62 -2.22 8.97 -7.64
C MET A 62 -2.66 8.97 -6.18
N ASN A 63 -3.97 8.86 -5.96
CA ASN A 63 -4.54 8.71 -4.62
C ASN A 63 -4.26 7.32 -4.04
N PHE A 64 -4.65 7.10 -2.79
CA PHE A 64 -4.40 5.84 -2.08
C PHE A 64 -5.09 4.64 -2.75
N ASP A 65 -6.33 4.78 -3.19
CA ASP A 65 -7.09 3.70 -3.82
C ASP A 65 -6.49 3.27 -5.15
N GLU A 66 -6.07 4.23 -5.97
CA GLU A 66 -5.35 3.99 -7.22
C GLU A 66 -4.01 3.28 -6.96
N ALA A 67 -3.26 3.76 -5.97
CA ALA A 67 -1.96 3.20 -5.61
C ALA A 67 -2.06 1.78 -5.05
N ARG A 68 -3.01 1.51 -4.14
CA ARG A 68 -3.22 0.17 -3.60
C ARG A 68 -3.70 -0.80 -4.68
N THR A 69 -4.57 -0.35 -5.58
CA THR A 69 -5.06 -1.17 -6.70
C THR A 69 -3.92 -1.54 -7.63
N GLN A 70 -3.11 -0.56 -8.05
CA GLN A 70 -1.95 -0.83 -8.89
C GLN A 70 -0.91 -1.72 -8.19
N PHE A 71 -0.64 -1.50 -6.90
CA PHE A 71 0.24 -2.36 -6.11
C PHE A 71 -0.25 -3.80 -6.11
N LEU A 72 -1.53 -4.01 -5.83
CA LEU A 72 -2.14 -5.35 -5.77
C LEU A 72 -2.10 -6.04 -7.14
N THR A 73 -2.51 -5.35 -8.21
CA THR A 73 -2.45 -5.88 -9.58
C THR A 73 -1.04 -6.26 -9.99
N ASN A 74 -0.04 -5.43 -9.67
CA ASN A 74 1.36 -5.75 -9.93
C ASN A 74 1.83 -6.97 -9.12
N LYS A 75 1.37 -7.10 -7.87
CA LYS A 75 1.70 -8.25 -7.02
C LYS A 75 1.03 -9.53 -7.54
N MET A 76 -0.22 -9.47 -7.99
CA MET A 76 -0.93 -10.59 -8.64
C MET A 76 -0.20 -11.04 -9.90
N ALA A 77 0.11 -10.11 -10.80
CA ALA A 77 0.82 -10.43 -12.05
C ALA A 77 2.17 -11.10 -11.80
N LYS A 78 2.95 -10.60 -10.82
CA LYS A 78 4.22 -11.22 -10.41
C LYS A 78 4.07 -12.65 -9.87
N ASN A 79 2.89 -13.00 -9.36
CA ASN A 79 2.58 -14.33 -8.85
C ASN A 79 1.76 -15.16 -9.84
N GLY A 80 1.74 -14.78 -11.13
CA GLY A 80 1.04 -15.55 -12.15
C GLY A 80 -0.48 -15.46 -12.07
N ILE A 81 -1.02 -14.37 -11.53
CA ILE A 81 -2.46 -14.11 -11.46
C ILE A 81 -2.79 -12.91 -12.36
N GLY A 82 -3.74 -13.10 -13.27
CA GLY A 82 -4.25 -12.10 -14.19
C GLY A 82 -5.07 -11.01 -13.51
N PRO A 83 -5.35 -9.90 -14.21
CA PRO A 83 -6.15 -8.79 -13.69
C PRO A 83 -7.61 -9.18 -13.40
N ASP A 84 -8.09 -10.27 -13.98
CA ASP A 84 -9.39 -10.90 -13.74
C ASP A 84 -9.39 -11.86 -12.53
N GLY A 85 -8.26 -11.98 -11.83
CA GLY A 85 -8.09 -12.87 -10.68
C GLY A 85 -7.83 -14.33 -11.04
N ARG A 86 -7.69 -14.67 -12.33
CA ARG A 86 -7.45 -16.05 -12.79
C ARG A 86 -5.95 -16.35 -12.88
N PRO A 87 -5.50 -17.60 -12.64
CA PRO A 87 -4.14 -17.99 -12.96
C PRO A 87 -3.80 -17.73 -14.43
N LEU A 88 -2.59 -17.24 -14.68
CA LEU A 88 -1.99 -17.09 -16.02
C LEU A 88 -1.41 -18.41 -16.54
N ASP A 89 -1.52 -19.49 -15.77
CA ASP A 89 -1.11 -20.83 -16.19
C ASP A 89 -1.99 -21.29 -17.36
N PRO A 90 -1.41 -21.58 -18.55
CA PRO A 90 -2.18 -22.05 -19.70
C PRO A 90 -2.83 -23.42 -19.48
N ARG A 91 -2.44 -24.15 -18.44
CA ARG A 91 -3.04 -25.43 -18.04
C ARG A 91 -4.13 -25.28 -16.97
N ALA A 92 -4.41 -24.07 -16.51
CA ALA A 92 -5.49 -23.84 -15.57
C ALA A 92 -6.84 -24.17 -16.21
N VAL A 93 -7.64 -25.00 -15.53
CA VAL A 93 -8.99 -25.38 -15.95
C VAL A 93 -10.00 -24.64 -15.08
N PHE A 94 -11.00 -24.03 -15.71
CA PHE A 94 -12.08 -23.30 -15.05
C PHE A 94 -13.42 -23.98 -15.34
N PHE A 95 -14.30 -24.02 -14.35
CA PHE A 95 -15.66 -24.53 -14.48
C PHE A 95 -16.64 -23.37 -14.25
N SER A 96 -17.72 -23.31 -15.02
CA SER A 96 -18.75 -22.26 -14.99
C SER A 96 -20.14 -22.87 -14.87
#